data_AF-A0A429AGX5-F1
#
_entry.id   AF-A0A429AGX5-F1
#
_cell.length_a   1.000
_cell.length_b   1.000
_cell.length_c   1.000
_cell.angle_alpha   90.00
_cell.angle_beta   90.00
_cell.angle_gamma   90.00
#
_symmetry.space_group_name_H-M   'P 1'
#
loop_
_entity.id
_entity.type
_entity.pdbx_description
1 polymer ?
#
loop_
_entity_poly.entity_id
_entity_poly.type
_entity_poly.pdbx_seq_one_letter_code
_entity_poly.pdbx_strand_id
1 'polypeptide(L)'
;MSRRERLRAQTSAEIKTIALKLMAEGGPDAISLRAIAREMGMTAGAIYSYFATRDDLVTTLTGDVYTSLVEAAEAARDAVPESDAGGRIMAWAQAVREWALANPEGFRLIYGDPVPGYRAPDHSPGIAAEARACTGITGLVAAAWPVAGSASHDYDWADFDPGLVAHTREEFPDLPPAGLALTMRVWGRMHGLMALEIYGHLRGIVHDPAAVFRDEMRDLIASLGL
;
A
#
# COMPACT_ATOMS: atom_id res chain seq x y z
N MET A 1 13.49 -26.82 -1.19
CA MET A 1 12.53 -26.84 -0.07
C MET A 1 12.22 -28.26 0.38
N SER A 2 12.40 -28.57 1.66
CA SER A 2 11.99 -29.84 2.26
C SER A 2 10.46 -29.93 2.42
N ARG A 3 9.93 -31.14 2.65
CA ARG A 3 8.50 -31.34 2.98
C ARG A 3 8.09 -30.56 4.24
N ARG A 4 8.98 -30.47 5.23
CA ARG A 4 8.76 -29.75 6.48
C ARG A 4 8.68 -28.23 6.27
N GLU A 5 9.55 -27.68 5.42
CA GLU A 5 9.52 -26.26 5.07
C GLU A 5 8.22 -25.89 4.34
N ARG A 6 7.79 -26.70 3.37
CA ARG A 6 6.52 -26.48 2.66
C ARG A 6 5.31 -26.51 3.60
N LEU A 7 5.26 -27.49 4.50
CA LEU A 7 4.18 -27.57 5.49
C LEU A 7 4.18 -26.35 6.41
N ARG A 8 5.35 -25.92 6.88
CA ARG A 8 5.48 -24.73 7.73
C ARG A 8 5.00 -23.48 6.98
N ALA A 9 5.41 -23.29 5.73
CA ALA A 9 4.98 -22.15 4.92
C ALA A 9 3.47 -22.14 4.67
N GLN A 10 2.87 -23.32 4.41
CA GLN A 10 1.43 -23.46 4.25
C GLN A 10 0.67 -23.08 5.53
N THR A 11 1.10 -23.60 6.68
CA THR A 11 0.49 -23.24 7.97
C THR A 11 0.68 -21.75 8.28
N SER A 12 1.85 -21.17 8.01
CA SER A 12 2.05 -19.72 8.13
C SER A 12 1.09 -18.91 7.24
N ALA A 13 0.83 -19.35 6.01
CA ALA A 13 -0.12 -18.69 5.12
C ALA A 13 -1.56 -18.78 5.63
N GLU A 14 -1.96 -19.93 6.19
CA GLU A 14 -3.27 -20.13 6.80
C GLU A 14 -3.46 -19.24 8.04
N ILE A 15 -2.45 -19.14 8.91
CA ILE A 15 -2.44 -18.22 10.07
C ILE A 15 -2.69 -16.77 9.62
N LYS A 16 -1.98 -16.31 8.59
CA LYS A 16 -2.12 -14.95 8.04
C LYS A 16 -3.52 -14.70 7.46
N THR A 17 -4.05 -15.68 6.73
CA THR A 17 -5.41 -15.60 6.15
C THR A 17 -6.47 -15.46 7.24
N ILE A 18 -6.36 -16.26 8.31
CA ILE A 18 -7.29 -16.19 9.44
C ILE A 18 -7.13 -14.87 10.20
N ALA A 19 -5.91 -14.36 10.36
CA ALA A 19 -5.68 -13.07 11.01
C ALA A 19 -6.38 -11.92 10.27
N LEU A 20 -6.27 -11.85 8.93
CA LEU A 20 -6.96 -10.86 8.11
C LEU A 20 -8.48 -11.01 8.18
N LYS A 21 -9.01 -12.25 8.19
CA LYS A 21 -10.44 -12.52 8.37
C LYS A 21 -10.95 -12.01 9.73
N LEU A 22 -10.24 -12.32 10.82
CA LEU A 22 -10.61 -11.86 12.16
C LEU A 22 -10.61 -10.33 12.24
N MET A 23 -9.63 -9.67 11.61
CA MET A 23 -9.60 -8.22 11.50
C MET A 23 -10.81 -7.65 10.73
N ALA A 24 -11.21 -8.29 9.64
CA ALA A 24 -12.38 -7.88 8.86
C ALA A 24 -13.68 -7.97 9.67
N GLU A 25 -13.82 -8.98 10.51
CA GLU A 25 -15.03 -9.25 11.30
C GLU A 25 -15.11 -8.42 12.59
N GLY A 26 -13.97 -8.19 13.26
CA GLY A 26 -13.91 -7.59 14.60
C GLY A 26 -13.04 -6.35 14.73
N GLY A 27 -12.52 -5.82 13.63
CA GLY A 27 -11.59 -4.69 13.61
C GLY A 27 -10.15 -5.05 14.01
N PRO A 28 -9.23 -4.07 14.03
CA PRO A 28 -7.80 -4.30 14.28
C PRO A 28 -7.46 -4.96 15.63
N ASP A 29 -8.32 -4.78 16.64
CA ASP A 29 -8.18 -5.41 17.96
C ASP A 29 -8.46 -6.92 17.95
N ALA A 30 -9.16 -7.43 16.92
CA ALA A 30 -9.51 -8.84 16.82
C ALA A 30 -8.32 -9.75 16.46
N ILE A 31 -7.20 -9.18 15.99
CA ILE A 31 -5.98 -9.94 15.68
C ILE A 31 -5.37 -10.50 16.97
N SER A 32 -5.55 -11.80 17.19
CA SER A 32 -5.07 -12.51 18.37
C SER A 32 -4.57 -13.90 18.03
N LEU A 33 -3.32 -14.22 18.43
CA LEU A 33 -2.74 -15.56 18.25
C LEU A 33 -3.60 -16.65 18.89
N ARG A 34 -4.27 -16.36 20.02
CA ARG A 34 -5.17 -17.30 20.68
C ARG A 34 -6.47 -17.52 19.90
N ALA A 35 -7.03 -16.44 19.32
CA ALA A 35 -8.21 -16.56 18.47
C ALA A 35 -7.91 -17.36 17.20
N ILE A 36 -6.75 -17.11 16.58
CA ILE A 36 -6.28 -17.85 15.40
C ILE A 36 -6.04 -19.32 15.75
N ALA A 37 -5.36 -19.62 16.86
CA ALA A 37 -5.14 -20.99 17.30
C ALA A 37 -6.46 -21.76 17.48
N ARG A 38 -7.47 -21.12 18.07
CA ARG A 38 -8.80 -21.71 18.24
C ARG A 38 -9.48 -21.99 16.90
N GLU A 39 -9.46 -21.04 15.96
CA GLU A 39 -10.04 -21.21 14.62
C GLU A 39 -9.35 -22.38 13.87
N MET A 40 -8.04 -22.52 14.01
CA MET A 40 -7.25 -23.57 13.36
C MET A 40 -7.29 -24.93 14.09
N GLY A 41 -7.93 -25.03 15.26
CA GLY A 41 -7.84 -26.22 16.10
C GLY A 41 -6.42 -26.52 16.61
N MET A 42 -5.56 -25.50 16.68
CA MET A 42 -4.19 -25.59 17.19
C MET A 42 -4.11 -25.33 18.70
N THR A 43 -3.10 -25.89 19.36
CA THR A 43 -2.79 -25.52 20.74
C THR A 43 -2.16 -24.12 20.77
N ALA A 44 -2.29 -23.42 21.91
CA ALA A 44 -1.63 -22.14 22.11
C ALA A 44 -0.10 -22.25 21.95
N GLY A 45 0.52 -23.33 22.44
CA GLY A 45 1.96 -23.52 22.26
C GLY A 45 2.37 -23.67 20.78
N ALA A 46 1.54 -24.33 19.97
CA ALA A 46 1.84 -24.53 18.55
C ALA A 46 1.84 -23.21 17.77
N ILE A 47 0.89 -22.29 18.01
CA ILE A 47 0.83 -21.01 17.28
C ILE A 47 2.05 -20.14 17.56
N TYR A 48 2.56 -20.13 18.80
CA TYR A 48 3.74 -19.36 19.18
C TYR A 48 5.04 -19.86 18.51
N SER A 49 5.06 -21.10 18.00
CA SER A 49 6.18 -21.60 17.20
C SER A 49 6.24 -21.03 15.78
N TYR A 50 5.17 -20.38 15.32
CA TYR A 50 5.09 -19.69 14.01
C TYR A 50 5.30 -18.19 14.16
N PHE A 51 4.64 -17.57 15.14
CA PHE A 51 4.76 -16.15 15.46
C PHE A 51 4.90 -16.00 16.97
N ALA A 52 6.04 -15.48 17.44
CA ALA A 52 6.33 -15.39 18.87
C ALA A 52 5.43 -14.36 19.56
N THR A 53 5.03 -13.31 18.83
CA THR A 53 4.13 -12.26 19.32
C THR A 53 3.07 -11.90 18.28
N ARG A 54 2.03 -11.17 18.72
CA ARG A 54 1.06 -10.54 17.83
C ARG A 54 1.75 -9.56 16.88
N ASP A 55 2.71 -8.80 17.38
CA ASP A 55 3.40 -7.77 16.60
C ASP A 55 4.28 -8.37 15.51
N ASP A 56 4.87 -9.56 15.75
CA ASP A 56 5.59 -10.31 14.70
C ASP A 56 4.64 -10.71 13.57
N LEU A 57 3.42 -11.15 13.91
CA LEU A 57 2.40 -11.50 12.93
C LEU A 57 1.94 -10.26 12.16
N VAL A 58 1.63 -9.16 12.84
CA VAL A 58 1.19 -7.91 12.19
C VAL A 58 2.27 -7.35 11.28
N THR A 59 3.54 -7.34 11.73
CA THR A 59 4.67 -6.90 10.91
C THR A 59 4.84 -7.74 9.66
N THR A 60 4.68 -9.07 9.79
CA THR A 60 4.76 -9.98 8.65
C THR A 60 3.59 -9.74 7.68
N LEU A 61 2.37 -9.58 8.19
CA LEU A 61 1.19 -9.27 7.39
C LEU A 61 1.37 -7.98 6.61
N THR A 62 1.75 -6.89 7.28
CA THR A 62 1.98 -5.59 6.65
C THR A 62 3.01 -5.69 5.53
N GLY A 63 4.12 -6.41 5.75
CA GLY A 63 5.13 -6.60 4.72
C GLY A 63 4.67 -7.43 3.53
N ASP A 64 3.94 -8.51 3.76
CA ASP A 64 3.37 -9.33 2.68
C ASP A 64 2.36 -8.53 1.85
N VAL A 65 1.54 -7.72 2.52
CA VAL A 65 0.52 -6.88 1.90
C VAL A 65 1.17 -5.80 1.02
N TYR A 66 2.13 -5.03 1.54
CA TYR A 66 2.85 -4.04 0.74
C TYR A 66 3.64 -4.68 -0.40
N THR A 67 4.28 -5.84 -0.17
CA THR A 67 5.02 -6.55 -1.21
C THR A 67 4.09 -6.92 -2.37
N SER A 68 2.94 -7.53 -2.07
CA SER A 68 1.96 -7.92 -3.09
C SER A 68 1.38 -6.71 -3.84
N LEU A 69 1.11 -5.61 -3.13
CA LEU A 69 0.62 -4.36 -3.73
C LEU A 69 1.65 -3.78 -4.70
N VAL A 70 2.90 -3.64 -4.27
CA VAL A 70 3.95 -3.01 -5.07
C VAL A 70 4.34 -3.86 -6.26
N GLU A 71 4.40 -5.18 -6.12
CA GLU A 71 4.65 -6.09 -7.25
C GLU A 71 3.59 -5.92 -8.35
N ALA A 72 2.31 -5.82 -7.99
CA ALA A 72 1.24 -5.59 -8.95
C ALA A 72 1.37 -4.22 -9.63
N ALA A 73 1.66 -3.17 -8.85
CA ALA A 73 1.77 -1.80 -9.37
C ALA A 73 2.99 -1.61 -10.28
N GLU A 74 4.14 -2.17 -9.91
CA GLU A 74 5.36 -2.14 -10.72
C GLU A 74 5.21 -2.94 -12.00
N ALA A 75 4.62 -4.14 -11.95
CA ALA A 75 4.38 -4.94 -13.15
C ALA A 75 3.50 -4.19 -14.17
N ALA A 76 2.46 -3.50 -13.70
CA ALA A 76 1.60 -2.69 -14.57
C ALA A 76 2.32 -1.46 -15.14
N ARG A 77 3.09 -0.76 -14.31
CA ARG A 77 3.92 0.38 -14.73
C ARG A 77 4.93 -0.03 -15.80
N ASP A 78 5.63 -1.14 -15.59
CA ASP A 78 6.75 -1.57 -16.46
C ASP A 78 6.27 -2.21 -17.77
N ALA A 79 4.99 -2.55 -17.88
CA ALA A 79 4.35 -2.88 -19.14
C ALA A 79 4.12 -1.66 -20.05
N VAL A 80 4.26 -0.43 -19.53
CA VAL A 80 4.09 0.83 -20.28
C VAL A 80 5.47 1.46 -20.57
N PRO A 81 5.73 1.92 -21.82
CA PRO A 81 7.00 2.54 -22.18
C PRO A 81 7.41 3.70 -21.26
N GLU A 82 8.70 3.83 -20.94
CA GLU A 82 9.23 4.91 -20.10
C GLU A 82 8.91 6.31 -20.64
N SER A 83 8.77 6.46 -21.95
CA SER A 83 8.39 7.72 -22.60
C SER A 83 6.94 8.16 -22.34
N ASP A 84 6.08 7.26 -21.87
CA ASP A 84 4.67 7.54 -21.58
C ASP A 84 4.44 7.69 -20.07
N ALA A 85 4.86 8.83 -19.52
CA ALA A 85 4.76 9.12 -18.10
C ALA A 85 3.29 9.11 -17.61
N GLY A 86 2.36 9.66 -18.40
CA GLY A 86 0.94 9.65 -18.09
C GLY A 86 0.36 8.24 -18.05
N GLY A 87 0.67 7.42 -19.07
CA GLY A 87 0.28 6.02 -19.12
C GLY A 87 0.83 5.20 -17.94
N ARG A 88 2.08 5.43 -17.54
CA ARG A 88 2.69 4.77 -16.37
C ARG A 88 2.00 5.13 -15.06
N ILE A 89 1.59 6.39 -14.87
CA ILE A 89 0.79 6.83 -13.70
C ILE A 89 -0.58 6.15 -13.71
N MET A 90 -1.26 6.13 -14.86
CA MET A 90 -2.57 5.46 -15.00
C MET A 90 -2.47 3.97 -14.72
N ALA A 91 -1.46 3.28 -15.26
CA ALA A 91 -1.26 1.84 -15.08
C ALA A 91 -0.98 1.50 -13.61
N TRP A 92 -0.14 2.27 -12.94
CA TRP A 92 0.09 2.15 -11.50
C TRP A 92 -1.22 2.30 -10.72
N ALA A 93 -1.95 3.38 -10.95
CA ALA A 93 -3.18 3.67 -10.22
C ALA A 93 -4.27 2.60 -10.41
N GLN A 94 -4.45 2.13 -11.65
CA GLN A 94 -5.40 1.08 -11.97
C GLN A 94 -5.02 -0.24 -11.31
N ALA A 95 -3.74 -0.61 -11.33
CA ALA A 95 -3.26 -1.84 -10.69
C ALA A 95 -3.40 -1.80 -9.17
N VAL A 96 -3.09 -0.67 -8.53
CA VAL A 96 -3.31 -0.47 -7.09
C VAL A 96 -4.80 -0.65 -6.77
N ARG A 97 -5.71 -0.06 -7.57
CA ARG A 97 -7.15 -0.20 -7.37
C ARG A 97 -7.62 -1.64 -7.52
N GLU A 98 -7.22 -2.31 -8.59
CA GLU A 98 -7.58 -3.71 -8.84
C GLU A 98 -7.10 -4.62 -7.73
N TRP A 99 -5.85 -4.45 -7.29
CA TRP A 99 -5.31 -5.16 -6.15
C TRP A 99 -6.11 -4.88 -4.87
N ALA A 100 -6.45 -3.62 -4.59
CA ALA A 100 -7.15 -3.23 -3.37
C ALA A 100 -8.56 -3.81 -3.29
N LEU A 101 -9.27 -3.89 -4.42
CA LEU A 101 -10.59 -4.50 -4.50
C LEU A 101 -10.55 -6.03 -4.41
N ALA A 102 -9.47 -6.65 -4.90
CA ALA A 102 -9.23 -8.08 -4.74
C ALA A 102 -8.75 -8.44 -3.31
N ASN A 103 -8.14 -7.49 -2.59
CA ASN A 103 -7.55 -7.68 -1.26
C ASN A 103 -8.04 -6.62 -0.26
N PRO A 104 -9.37 -6.50 -0.02
CA PRO A 104 -9.91 -5.42 0.79
C PRO A 104 -9.40 -5.45 2.25
N GLU A 105 -9.13 -6.63 2.79
CA GLU A 105 -8.59 -6.75 4.16
C GLU A 105 -7.11 -6.38 4.24
N GLY A 106 -6.33 -6.66 3.18
CA GLY A 106 -4.98 -6.14 3.07
C GLY A 106 -4.98 -4.62 2.99
N PHE A 107 -5.85 -4.04 2.16
CA PHE A 107 -6.01 -2.59 2.08
C PHE A 107 -6.38 -1.98 3.44
N ARG A 108 -7.34 -2.56 4.16
CA ARG A 108 -7.74 -2.07 5.50
C ARG A 108 -6.64 -2.20 6.54
N LEU A 109 -5.75 -3.20 6.42
CA LEU A 109 -4.60 -3.33 7.31
C LEU A 109 -3.63 -2.14 7.17
N ILE A 110 -3.37 -1.70 5.93
CA ILE A 110 -2.34 -0.67 5.67
C ILE A 110 -2.90 0.76 5.56
N TYR A 111 -4.19 0.93 5.24
CA TYR A 111 -4.83 2.25 5.08
C TYR A 111 -6.02 2.49 6.02
N GLY A 112 -6.35 1.53 6.89
CA GLY A 112 -7.44 1.65 7.87
C GLY A 112 -6.99 2.08 9.25
N ASP A 113 -7.84 1.79 10.25
CA ASP A 113 -7.53 2.10 11.64
C ASP A 113 -6.26 1.37 12.10
N PRO A 114 -5.33 2.07 12.78
CA PRO A 114 -4.12 1.45 13.29
C PRO A 114 -4.43 0.30 14.23
N VAL A 115 -3.62 -0.76 14.18
CA VAL A 115 -3.69 -1.89 15.10
C VAL A 115 -3.32 -1.41 16.52
N PRO A 116 -4.23 -1.44 17.52
CA PRO A 116 -3.96 -0.83 18.81
C PRO A 116 -2.78 -1.48 19.53
N GLY A 117 -1.90 -0.62 20.06
CA GLY A 117 -0.68 -1.02 20.75
C GLY A 117 0.45 -1.55 19.85
N TYR A 118 0.19 -1.76 18.55
CA TYR A 118 1.23 -2.14 17.59
C TYR A 118 2.13 -0.96 17.27
N ARG A 119 3.43 -1.20 17.23
CA ARG A 119 4.43 -0.26 16.68
C ARG A 119 5.31 -1.04 15.73
N ALA A 120 5.38 -0.58 14.48
CA ALA A 120 6.28 -1.18 13.50
C ALA A 120 7.73 -1.09 14.02
N PRO A 121 8.50 -2.19 13.99
CA PRO A 121 9.91 -2.14 14.38
C PRO A 121 10.69 -1.27 13.39
N ASP A 122 11.58 -0.39 13.88
CA ASP A 122 12.38 0.56 13.08
C ASP A 122 13.10 -0.10 11.88
N HIS A 123 13.43 -1.39 12.00
CA HIS A 123 13.96 -2.21 10.92
C HIS A 123 13.14 -3.50 10.79
N SER A 124 12.30 -3.58 9.77
CA SER A 124 11.60 -4.80 9.40
C SER A 124 11.43 -4.91 7.88
N PRO A 125 11.28 -6.12 7.32
CA PRO A 125 10.92 -6.29 5.91
C PRO A 125 9.63 -5.55 5.53
N GLY A 126 8.71 -5.35 6.48
CA GLY A 126 7.48 -4.59 6.27
C GLY A 126 7.71 -3.12 5.95
N ILE A 127 8.63 -2.47 6.68
CA ILE A 127 9.02 -1.08 6.40
C ILE A 127 9.71 -0.97 5.04
N ALA A 128 10.52 -1.96 4.63
CA ALA A 128 11.17 -1.92 3.32
C ALA A 128 10.15 -2.00 2.17
N ALA A 129 9.11 -2.84 2.29
CA ALA A 129 8.05 -2.94 1.29
C ALA A 129 7.18 -1.68 1.24
N GLU A 130 6.88 -1.08 2.39
CA GLU A 130 6.20 0.22 2.48
C GLU A 130 7.03 1.33 1.82
N ALA A 131 8.32 1.43 2.17
CA ALA A 131 9.24 2.38 1.57
C ALA A 131 9.32 2.21 0.05
N ARG A 132 9.36 0.97 -0.46
CA ARG A 132 9.32 0.67 -1.90
C ARG A 132 8.04 1.20 -2.56
N ALA A 133 6.88 1.10 -1.91
CA ALA A 133 5.63 1.68 -2.41
C ALA A 133 5.72 3.20 -2.54
N CYS A 134 6.22 3.87 -1.50
CA CYS A 134 6.43 5.32 -1.46
C CYS A 134 7.46 5.79 -2.51
N THR A 135 8.58 5.09 -2.63
CA THR A 135 9.60 5.35 -3.66
C THR A 135 9.02 5.15 -5.06
N GLY A 136 8.21 4.11 -5.28
CA GLY A 136 7.60 3.81 -6.58
C GLY A 136 6.71 4.95 -7.11
N ILE A 137 5.80 5.46 -6.28
CA ILE A 137 4.94 6.59 -6.67
C ILE A 137 5.71 7.90 -6.81
N THR A 138 6.72 8.13 -5.95
CA THR A 138 7.59 9.31 -6.04
C THR A 138 8.41 9.27 -7.34
N GLY A 139 8.90 8.10 -7.74
CA GLY A 139 9.63 7.91 -8.98
C GLY A 139 8.78 8.18 -10.23
N LEU A 140 7.49 7.87 -10.20
CA LEU A 140 6.56 8.25 -11.28
C LEU A 140 6.43 9.76 -11.40
N VAL A 141 6.31 10.47 -10.27
CA VAL A 141 6.25 11.94 -10.26
C VAL A 141 7.58 12.54 -10.69
N ALA A 142 8.71 12.00 -10.24
CA ALA A 142 10.03 12.46 -10.65
C ALA A 142 10.25 12.30 -12.17
N ALA A 143 9.82 11.18 -12.75
CA ALA A 143 9.88 10.98 -14.20
C ALA A 143 8.97 11.95 -14.98
N ALA A 144 7.82 12.30 -14.42
CA ALA A 144 6.88 13.27 -15.00
C ALA A 144 7.29 14.74 -14.77
N TRP A 145 8.15 15.01 -13.80
CA TRP A 145 8.47 16.35 -13.31
C TRP A 145 8.95 17.34 -14.39
N PRO A 146 9.78 16.95 -15.38
CA PRO A 146 10.20 17.86 -16.45
C PRO A 146 9.05 18.49 -17.24
N VAL A 147 7.89 17.83 -17.27
CA VAL A 147 6.66 18.34 -17.90
C VAL A 147 5.72 18.94 -16.86
N ALA A 148 5.50 18.23 -15.75
CA ALA A 148 4.52 18.60 -14.73
C ALA A 148 4.90 19.84 -13.89
N GLY A 149 6.20 20.15 -13.78
CA GLY A 149 6.70 21.19 -12.88
C GLY A 149 6.18 22.59 -13.17
N SER A 150 5.74 22.87 -14.40
CA SER A 150 5.22 24.18 -14.81
C SER A 150 3.88 24.55 -14.17
N ALA A 151 3.13 23.57 -13.64
CA ALA A 151 1.83 23.77 -12.99
C ALA A 151 1.92 23.75 -11.45
N SER A 152 3.13 23.80 -10.89
CA SER A 152 3.37 23.62 -9.46
C SER A 152 3.22 24.90 -8.64
N HIS A 153 2.97 24.72 -7.34
CA HIS A 153 2.92 25.80 -6.36
C HIS A 153 4.24 25.80 -5.57
N ASP A 154 4.52 26.91 -4.89
CA ASP A 154 5.71 27.01 -4.03
C ASP A 154 5.53 26.17 -2.75
N TYR A 155 6.55 25.39 -2.41
CA TYR A 155 6.67 24.59 -1.19
C TYR A 155 8.10 24.68 -0.65
N ASP A 156 8.27 24.59 0.66
CA ASP A 156 9.58 24.48 1.32
C ASP A 156 9.83 23.06 1.81
N TRP A 157 11.09 22.67 1.94
CA TRP A 157 11.44 21.40 2.59
C TRP A 157 10.98 21.33 4.05
N ALA A 158 10.83 22.47 4.73
CA ALA A 158 10.31 22.56 6.08
C ALA A 158 8.83 22.17 6.21
N ASP A 159 8.10 22.06 5.10
CA ASP A 159 6.70 21.63 5.08
C ASP A 159 6.54 20.10 5.25
N PHE A 160 7.64 19.34 5.19
CA PHE A 160 7.65 17.87 5.18
C PHE A 160 8.42 17.26 6.35
N ASP A 161 8.13 15.99 6.65
CA ASP A 161 8.87 15.22 7.64
C ASP A 161 10.37 15.11 7.27
N PRO A 162 11.32 15.35 8.19
CA PRO A 162 12.75 15.30 7.89
C PRO A 162 13.25 13.95 7.35
N GLY A 163 12.67 12.84 7.79
CA GLY A 163 13.01 11.51 7.30
C GLY A 163 12.57 11.32 5.85
N LEU A 164 11.36 11.76 5.52
CA LEU A 164 10.86 11.77 4.15
C LEU A 164 11.71 12.67 3.24
N VAL A 165 12.13 13.85 3.72
CA VAL A 165 13.01 14.77 2.98
C VAL A 165 14.37 14.12 2.73
N ALA A 166 14.97 13.50 3.75
CA ALA A 166 16.26 12.83 3.61
C ALA A 166 16.20 11.72 2.57
N HIS A 167 15.19 10.84 2.65
CA HIS A 167 14.95 9.78 1.69
C HIS A 167 14.73 10.30 0.27
N THR A 168 13.91 11.35 0.11
CA THR A 168 13.61 11.93 -1.20
C THR A 168 14.85 12.53 -1.84
N ARG A 169 15.70 13.22 -1.07
CA ARG A 169 16.95 13.81 -1.60
C ARG A 169 17.99 12.75 -1.98
N GLU A 170 18.00 11.62 -1.30
CA GLU A 170 18.88 10.50 -1.61
C GLU A 170 18.46 9.79 -2.90
N GLU A 171 17.17 9.45 -3.02
CA GLU A 171 16.64 8.70 -4.16
C GLU A 171 16.35 9.58 -5.40
N PHE A 172 15.94 10.84 -5.20
CA PHE A 172 15.47 11.75 -6.24
C PHE A 172 16.10 13.15 -6.07
N PRO A 173 17.43 13.30 -6.27
CA PRO A 173 18.15 14.54 -5.95
C PRO A 173 17.67 15.77 -6.73
N ASP A 174 17.11 15.57 -7.93
CA ASP A 174 16.61 16.64 -8.79
C ASP A 174 15.13 17.00 -8.53
N LEU A 175 14.44 16.28 -7.63
CA LEU A 175 13.05 16.53 -7.30
C LEU A 175 12.95 17.66 -6.26
N PRO A 176 12.33 18.82 -6.58
CA PRO A 176 12.15 19.91 -5.62
C PRO A 176 11.00 19.61 -4.63
N PRO A 177 10.82 20.42 -3.57
CA PRO A 177 9.72 20.26 -2.61
C PRO A 177 8.34 20.20 -3.29
N ALA A 178 8.16 20.99 -4.36
CA ALA A 178 6.93 21.00 -5.13
C ALA A 178 6.64 19.67 -5.85
N GLY A 179 7.68 18.92 -6.23
CA GLY A 179 7.55 17.56 -6.75
C GLY A 179 7.12 16.58 -5.67
N LEU A 180 7.69 16.68 -4.47
CA LEU A 180 7.26 15.87 -3.33
C LEU A 180 5.80 16.18 -2.92
N ALA A 181 5.41 17.46 -2.94
CA ALA A 181 4.01 17.87 -2.74
C ALA A 181 3.09 17.24 -3.79
N LEU A 182 3.52 17.22 -5.06
CA LEU A 182 2.78 16.59 -6.15
C LEU A 182 2.62 15.09 -5.91
N THR A 183 3.64 14.38 -5.41
CA THR A 183 3.53 12.98 -4.99
C THR A 183 2.39 12.79 -3.98
N MET A 184 2.30 13.63 -2.95
CA MET A 184 1.22 13.54 -1.95
C MET A 184 -0.17 13.78 -2.57
N ARG A 185 -0.27 14.69 -3.54
CA ARG A 185 -1.53 14.96 -4.26
C ARG A 185 -1.94 13.80 -5.17
N VAL A 186 -1.01 13.23 -5.93
CA VAL A 186 -1.26 12.05 -6.77
C VAL A 186 -1.69 10.87 -5.89
N TRP A 187 -0.93 10.61 -4.83
CA TRP A 187 -1.23 9.56 -3.86
C TRP A 187 -2.61 9.73 -3.23
N GLY A 188 -2.94 10.93 -2.74
CA GLY A 188 -4.20 11.23 -2.07
C GLY A 188 -5.42 11.12 -2.98
N ARG A 189 -5.37 11.66 -4.21
CA ARG A 189 -6.48 11.57 -5.18
C ARG A 189 -6.73 10.13 -5.62
N MET A 190 -5.67 9.37 -5.84
CA MET A 190 -5.74 7.95 -6.16
C MET A 190 -6.42 7.18 -5.00
N HIS A 191 -5.91 7.31 -3.77
CA HIS A 191 -6.40 6.52 -2.62
C HIS A 191 -7.78 6.93 -2.12
N GLY A 192 -8.15 8.21 -2.22
CA GLY A 192 -9.43 8.71 -1.70
C GLY A 192 -10.64 7.98 -2.28
N LEU A 193 -10.73 7.85 -3.61
CA LEU A 193 -11.84 7.14 -4.25
C LEU A 193 -11.84 5.64 -3.95
N MET A 194 -10.64 5.03 -3.89
CA MET A 194 -10.51 3.60 -3.54
C MET A 194 -10.99 3.34 -2.12
N ALA A 195 -10.62 4.19 -1.16
CA ALA A 195 -11.09 4.09 0.21
C ALA A 195 -12.61 4.23 0.28
N LEU A 196 -13.20 5.25 -0.37
CA LEU A 196 -14.65 5.42 -0.40
C LEU A 196 -15.39 4.18 -0.96
N GLU A 197 -14.81 3.52 -1.96
CA GLU A 197 -15.36 2.27 -2.52
C GLU A 197 -15.24 1.09 -1.53
N ILE A 198 -14.05 0.85 -0.99
CA ILE A 198 -13.73 -0.29 -0.13
C ILE A 198 -14.46 -0.23 1.22
N TYR A 199 -14.61 0.97 1.78
CA TYR A 199 -15.39 1.21 2.99
C TYR A 199 -16.90 1.31 2.72
N GLY A 200 -17.31 1.19 1.45
CA GLY A 200 -18.71 1.08 1.06
C GLY A 200 -19.47 2.40 1.00
N HIS A 201 -18.80 3.54 1.09
CA HIS A 201 -19.42 4.87 1.01
C HIS A 201 -19.99 5.17 -0.39
N LEU A 202 -19.53 4.51 -1.44
CA LEU A 202 -20.09 4.66 -2.79
C LEU A 202 -21.30 3.75 -3.08
N ARG A 203 -21.61 2.79 -2.19
CA ARG A 203 -22.71 1.83 -2.39
C ARG A 203 -24.05 2.56 -2.47
N GLY A 204 -24.79 2.32 -3.55
CA GLY A 204 -26.09 2.96 -3.78
C GLY A 204 -26.00 4.41 -4.27
N ILE A 205 -24.79 4.95 -4.46
CA ILE A 205 -24.55 6.29 -5.02
C ILE A 205 -23.99 6.19 -6.44
N VAL A 206 -22.98 5.35 -6.64
CA VAL A 206 -22.28 5.19 -7.93
C VAL A 206 -22.45 3.76 -8.43
N HIS A 207 -22.97 3.59 -9.65
CA HIS A 207 -23.17 2.28 -10.27
C HIS A 207 -21.88 1.69 -10.85
N ASP A 208 -20.99 2.53 -11.39
CA ASP A 208 -19.65 2.15 -11.87
C ASP A 208 -18.56 3.00 -11.21
N PRO A 209 -18.09 2.64 -9.99
CA PRO A 209 -16.99 3.34 -9.34
C PRO A 209 -15.69 3.35 -10.14
N ALA A 210 -15.47 2.35 -11.00
CA ALA A 210 -14.28 2.27 -11.83
C ALA A 210 -14.27 3.35 -12.91
N ALA A 211 -15.42 3.73 -13.46
CA ALA A 211 -15.51 4.86 -14.38
C ALA A 211 -15.11 6.18 -13.71
N VAL A 212 -15.65 6.46 -12.52
CA VAL A 212 -15.32 7.69 -11.77
C VAL A 212 -13.84 7.73 -11.43
N PHE A 213 -13.26 6.61 -10.98
CA PHE A 213 -11.83 6.52 -10.71
C PHE A 213 -10.96 6.78 -11.95
N ARG A 214 -11.30 6.18 -13.10
CA ARG A 214 -10.56 6.39 -14.35
C ARG A 214 -10.62 7.85 -14.79
N ASP A 215 -11.78 8.49 -14.69
CA ASP A 215 -11.93 9.89 -15.08
C ASP A 215 -11.14 10.82 -14.14
N GLU A 216 -11.19 10.59 -12.83
CA GLU A 216 -10.38 11.31 -11.85
C GLU A 216 -8.87 11.21 -12.15
N MET A 217 -8.40 10.01 -12.50
CA MET A 217 -7.00 9.79 -12.86
C MET A 217 -6.63 10.44 -14.20
N ARG A 218 -7.53 10.43 -15.19
CA ARG A 218 -7.31 11.15 -16.46
C ARG A 218 -7.21 12.65 -16.24
N ASP A 219 -8.11 13.23 -15.45
CA ASP A 219 -8.11 14.66 -15.13
C ASP A 219 -6.85 15.04 -14.34
N LEU A 220 -6.41 14.18 -13.41
CA LEU A 220 -5.15 14.37 -12.71
C LEU A 220 -3.97 14.37 -13.68
N ILE A 221 -3.84 13.37 -14.55
CA ILE A 221 -2.73 13.26 -15.52
C ILE A 221 -2.72 14.45 -16.48
N ALA A 222 -3.89 14.82 -17.03
CA ALA A 222 -4.03 15.98 -17.91
C ALA A 222 -3.63 17.28 -17.20
N SER A 223 -3.91 17.43 -15.90
CA SER A 223 -3.48 18.58 -15.11
C SER A 223 -1.96 18.69 -14.93
N LEU A 224 -1.21 17.62 -15.22
CA LEU A 224 0.25 17.60 -15.25
C LEU A 224 0.83 17.94 -16.63
N GLY A 225 -0.01 18.20 -17.63
CA GLY A 225 0.42 18.44 -19.01
C GLY A 225 0.84 17.17 -19.76
N LEU A 226 0.37 16.00 -19.30
CA LEU A 226 0.62 14.68 -19.88
C LEU A 226 -0.60 14.14 -20.64
#